data_AF-A0A1A3MZH9-F1
#
_entry.id   AF-A0A1A3MZH9-F1
#
_cell.length_a   1.000
_cell.length_b   1.000
_cell.length_c   1.000
_cell.angle_alpha   90.00
_cell.angle_beta   90.00
_cell.angle_gamma   90.00
#
_symmetry.space_group_name_H-M   'P 1'
#
loop_
_entity.id
_entity.type
_entity.pdbx_description
1 polymer ?
#
loop_
_entity_poly.entity_id
_entity_poly.type
_entity_poly.pdbx_seq_one_letter_code
_entity_poly.pdbx_strand_id
1 'polypeptide(L)'
;MTTTPADTAKDATAEDLPPGTTPYYARMHKWIKRAVLVCLIALVIEGAFTLPFMAVYYGYPTLSLTEICSELLKVRYSDDALECKYPYPPLGPPEGAEGKDTAKDVWGIQPIPKYHRLGFRELVRIHDERLARQAQQPAGARP
;
A
#
# COMPACT_ATOMS: atom_id res chain seq x y z
N MET A 1 56.00 -16.00 -58.59
CA MET A 1 55.90 -14.59 -58.12
C MET A 1 54.47 -14.43 -57.59
N THR A 2 54.20 -14.66 -56.30
CA THR A 2 54.11 -13.65 -55.20
C THR A 2 53.20 -12.48 -55.61
N THR A 3 52.08 -12.14 -54.95
CA THR A 3 51.80 -12.05 -53.51
C THR A 3 50.28 -12.12 -53.21
N THR A 4 49.90 -12.89 -52.20
CA THR A 4 48.62 -12.75 -51.46
C THR A 4 48.79 -11.61 -50.44
N PRO A 5 47.85 -10.65 -50.29
CA PRO A 5 47.96 -9.62 -49.26
C PRO A 5 47.79 -10.28 -47.89
N ALA A 6 48.78 -10.00 -47.04
CA ALA A 6 48.95 -10.57 -45.72
C ALA A 6 47.80 -10.20 -44.76
N ASP A 7 47.40 -11.19 -43.97
CA ASP A 7 46.75 -11.05 -42.67
C ASP A 7 47.31 -9.84 -41.91
N THR A 8 46.55 -8.75 -41.83
CA THR A 8 46.83 -7.59 -40.96
C THR A 8 45.59 -7.23 -40.14
N ALA A 9 44.93 -8.26 -39.59
CA ALA A 9 43.83 -8.10 -38.63
C ALA A 9 43.99 -8.99 -37.39
N LYS A 10 45.22 -9.37 -37.06
CA LYS A 10 45.61 -10.00 -35.80
C LYS A 10 46.80 -9.20 -35.30
N ASP A 11 46.66 -8.57 -34.12
CA ASP A 11 47.74 -8.21 -33.19
C ASP A 11 47.48 -6.93 -32.39
N ALA A 12 46.47 -6.11 -32.72
CA ALA A 12 46.24 -4.87 -31.97
C ALA A 12 45.43 -5.00 -30.65
N THR A 13 45.09 -6.21 -30.17
CA THR A 13 44.23 -6.36 -28.97
C THR A 13 44.51 -7.56 -28.07
N ALA A 14 45.58 -8.33 -28.29
CA ALA A 14 45.86 -9.52 -27.47
C ALA A 14 46.74 -9.22 -26.22
N GLU A 15 47.50 -8.13 -26.25
CA GLU A 15 48.58 -7.86 -25.28
C GLU A 15 48.10 -7.17 -23.98
N ASP A 16 46.88 -6.62 -23.96
CA ASP A 16 46.32 -5.87 -22.81
C ASP A 16 45.31 -6.67 -21.97
N LEU A 17 45.13 -7.96 -22.25
CA LEU A 17 44.17 -8.78 -21.52
C LEU A 17 44.82 -9.47 -20.30
N PRO A 18 44.17 -9.42 -19.13
CA PRO A 18 44.69 -10.10 -17.94
C PRO A 18 44.86 -11.61 -18.20
N PRO A 19 45.94 -12.22 -17.68
CA PRO A 19 46.26 -13.61 -17.95
C PRO A 19 45.09 -14.53 -17.55
N GLY A 20 44.67 -15.38 -18.49
CA GLY A 20 43.51 -16.27 -18.33
C GLY A 20 42.23 -15.81 -19.05
N THR A 21 42.23 -14.65 -19.73
CA THR A 21 41.11 -14.21 -20.59
C THR A 21 41.42 -14.43 -22.07
N THR A 22 40.55 -15.13 -22.80
CA THR A 22 40.67 -15.28 -24.26
C THR A 22 40.10 -14.03 -24.95
N PRO A 23 40.62 -13.63 -26.13
CA PRO A 23 40.14 -12.44 -26.85
C PRO A 23 38.63 -12.51 -27.17
N TYR A 24 38.07 -13.73 -27.25
CA TYR A 24 36.64 -13.96 -27.41
C TYR A 24 35.81 -13.42 -26.23
N TYR A 25 36.32 -13.51 -24.99
CA TYR A 25 35.61 -13.09 -23.77
C TYR A 25 35.99 -11.68 -23.29
N ALA A 26 36.83 -10.95 -24.02
CA ALA A 26 37.33 -9.62 -23.67
C ALA A 26 36.25 -8.61 -23.25
N ARG A 27 35.06 -8.69 -23.86
CA ARG A 27 33.94 -7.77 -23.62
C ARG A 27 32.80 -8.39 -22.81
N MET A 28 32.93 -9.65 -22.42
CA MET A 28 31.86 -10.42 -21.76
C MET A 28 31.42 -9.74 -20.46
N HIS A 29 32.37 -9.33 -19.62
CA HIS A 29 32.08 -8.70 -18.34
C HIS A 29 31.36 -7.33 -18.50
N LYS A 30 31.64 -6.60 -19.59
CA LYS A 30 30.98 -5.32 -19.92
C LYS A 30 29.51 -5.53 -20.29
N TRP A 31 29.20 -6.58 -21.05
CA TRP A 31 27.82 -6.91 -21.45
C TRP A 31 27.02 -7.51 -20.31
N ILE A 32 27.60 -8.43 -19.53
CA ILE A 32 26.95 -9.00 -18.34
C ILE A 32 26.61 -7.88 -17.36
N LYS A 33 27.56 -6.97 -17.07
CA LYS A 33 27.30 -5.84 -16.16
C LYS A 33 26.16 -4.94 -16.65
N ARG A 34 26.06 -4.70 -17.96
CA ARG A 34 24.97 -3.91 -18.55
C ARG A 34 23.62 -4.63 -18.47
N ALA A 35 23.59 -5.92 -18.81
CA ALA A 35 22.36 -6.72 -18.74
C ALA A 35 21.87 -6.83 -17.29
N VAL A 36 22.76 -7.13 -16.35
CA VAL A 36 22.45 -7.21 -14.92
C VAL A 36 21.96 -5.85 -14.39
N LEU A 37 22.59 -4.75 -14.78
CA LEU A 37 22.13 -3.41 -14.39
C LEU A 37 20.70 -3.13 -14.88
N VAL A 38 20.39 -3.48 -16.13
CA VAL A 38 19.03 -3.32 -16.69
C VAL A 38 18.03 -4.21 -15.94
N CYS A 39 18.37 -5.46 -15.68
CA CYS A 39 17.50 -6.37 -14.90
C CYS A 39 17.27 -5.86 -13.47
N LEU A 40 18.30 -5.33 -12.80
CA LEU A 40 18.17 -4.74 -11.47
C LEU A 40 17.21 -3.54 -11.47
N ILE A 41 17.35 -2.64 -12.46
CA ILE A 41 16.43 -1.49 -12.61
C ILE A 41 15.00 -1.98 -12.86
N ALA A 42 14.81 -2.99 -13.72
CA ALA A 42 13.50 -3.56 -14.00
C ALA A 42 12.84 -4.14 -12.73
N LEU A 43 13.57 -4.91 -11.92
CA LEU A 43 13.07 -5.46 -10.66
C LEU A 43 12.69 -4.37 -9.65
N VAL A 44 13.48 -3.29 -9.57
CA VAL A 44 13.17 -2.15 -8.70
C VAL A 44 11.88 -1.48 -9.17
N ILE A 45 11.72 -1.23 -10.47
CA ILE A 45 10.51 -0.64 -11.04
C ILE A 45 9.30 -1.54 -10.76
N GLU A 46 9.41 -2.84 -11.05
CA GLU A 46 8.34 -3.81 -10.81
C GLU A 46 7.91 -3.80 -9.34
N GLY A 47 8.84 -3.92 -8.40
CA GLY A 47 8.54 -3.88 -6.97
C GLY A 47 7.99 -2.52 -6.49
N ALA A 48 8.59 -1.42 -6.96
CA ALA A 48 8.24 -0.06 -6.54
C ALA A 48 6.85 0.37 -7.01
N PHE A 49 6.35 -0.13 -8.14
CA PHE A 49 5.00 0.17 -8.62
C PHE A 49 3.96 -0.84 -8.18
N THR A 50 4.34 -2.08 -7.90
CA THR A 50 3.37 -3.12 -7.46
C THR A 50 2.73 -2.75 -6.11
N LEU A 51 3.51 -2.36 -5.11
CA LEU A 51 2.97 -2.05 -3.78
C LEU A 51 2.07 -0.80 -3.74
N PRO A 52 2.44 0.35 -4.33
CA PRO A 52 1.56 1.52 -4.38
C PRO A 52 0.29 1.25 -5.20
N PHE A 53 0.37 0.52 -6.31
CA PHE A 53 -0.80 0.17 -7.10
C PHE A 53 -1.75 -0.73 -6.31
N MET A 54 -1.21 -1.76 -5.64
CA MET A 54 -1.99 -2.61 -4.74
C MET A 54 -2.61 -1.79 -3.60
N ALA A 55 -1.87 -0.86 -2.99
CA ALA A 55 -2.40 -0.01 -1.93
C ALA A 55 -3.55 0.88 -2.43
N VAL A 56 -3.46 1.48 -3.62
CA VAL A 56 -4.56 2.25 -4.22
C VAL A 56 -5.76 1.36 -4.54
N TYR A 57 -5.53 0.15 -5.06
CA TYR A 57 -6.60 -0.78 -5.45
C TYR A 57 -7.39 -1.30 -4.24
N TYR A 58 -6.67 -1.82 -3.24
CA TYR A 58 -7.27 -2.36 -2.01
C TYR A 58 -7.71 -1.26 -1.02
N GLY A 59 -7.28 -0.02 -1.24
CA GLY A 59 -7.60 1.15 -0.44
C GLY A 59 -6.43 1.52 0.48
N TYR A 60 -5.82 2.69 0.23
CA TYR A 60 -4.73 3.19 1.04
C TYR A 60 -5.28 3.56 2.42
N PRO A 61 -4.65 3.16 3.53
CA PRO A 61 -5.10 3.52 4.87
C PRO A 61 -4.85 5.01 5.10
N THR A 62 -5.82 5.85 4.74
CA THR A 62 -5.82 7.28 5.06
C THR A 62 -6.25 7.53 6.51
N LEU A 63 -6.94 6.58 7.13
CA LEU A 63 -7.35 6.63 8.54
C LEU A 63 -6.38 5.83 9.43
N SER A 64 -6.12 6.37 10.61
CA SER A 64 -5.44 5.69 11.72
C SER A 64 -6.29 4.56 12.31
N LEU A 65 -5.66 3.63 13.03
CA LEU A 65 -6.36 2.50 13.66
C LEU A 65 -7.45 2.97 14.65
N THR A 66 -7.21 4.08 15.35
CA THR A 66 -8.18 4.67 16.27
C THR A 66 -9.37 5.27 15.54
N GLU A 67 -9.15 5.97 14.42
CA GLU A 67 -10.23 6.50 13.59
C GLU A 67 -11.05 5.37 12.95
N ILE A 68 -10.40 4.31 12.46
CA ILE A 68 -11.08 3.12 11.93
C ILE A 68 -11.98 2.51 13.01
N CYS A 69 -11.45 2.36 14.22
CA CYS A 69 -12.22 1.85 15.35
C CYS A 69 -13.45 2.74 15.63
N SER A 70 -13.26 4.06 15.69
CA SER A 70 -14.35 5.02 15.90
C SER A 70 -15.41 4.92 14.80
N GLU A 71 -15.02 4.87 13.54
CA GLU A 71 -15.96 4.78 12.41
C GLU A 71 -16.72 3.44 12.39
N LEU A 72 -16.05 2.32 12.71
CA LEU A 72 -16.74 1.04 12.86
C LEU A 72 -17.75 1.07 14.02
N LEU A 73 -17.42 1.73 15.13
CA LEU A 73 -18.30 1.88 16.28
C LEU A 73 -19.54 2.71 15.92
N LYS A 74 -19.35 3.82 15.22
CA LYS A 74 -20.42 4.69 14.72
C LYS A 74 -21.38 3.94 13.81
N VAL A 75 -20.86 3.13 12.89
CA VAL A 75 -21.71 2.34 11.99
C VAL A 75 -22.45 1.22 12.75
N ARG A 76 -21.75 0.50 13.64
CA ARG A 76 -22.33 -0.59 14.45
C ARG A 76 -23.50 -0.09 15.31
N TYR A 77 -23.33 1.04 15.98
CA TYR A 77 -24.36 1.59 16.87
C TYR A 77 -25.26 2.63 16.19
N SER A 78 -25.06 2.91 14.90
CA SER A 78 -25.81 3.95 14.18
C SER A 78 -25.80 5.32 14.90
N ASP A 79 -24.68 5.64 15.55
CA ASP A 79 -24.52 6.83 16.38
C ASP A 79 -23.22 7.56 16.00
N ASP A 80 -23.37 8.79 15.55
CA ASP A 80 -22.27 9.60 15.05
C ASP A 80 -21.39 10.20 16.16
N ALA A 81 -21.84 10.17 17.41
CA ALA A 81 -21.12 10.72 18.57
C ALA A 81 -20.20 9.70 19.24
N LEU A 82 -20.28 8.42 18.89
CA LEU A 82 -19.46 7.37 19.50
C LEU A 82 -18.01 7.42 18.98
N GLU A 83 -17.06 7.38 19.92
CA GLU A 83 -15.64 7.35 19.61
C GLU A 83 -14.97 6.18 20.32
N CYS A 84 -13.96 5.62 19.67
CA CYS A 84 -13.15 4.55 20.23
C CYS A 84 -12.18 5.13 21.25
N LYS A 85 -12.33 4.72 22.51
CA LYS A 85 -11.47 5.13 23.62
C LYS A 85 -10.23 4.23 23.66
N TYR A 86 -9.06 4.77 23.34
CA TYR A 86 -7.78 4.05 23.46
C TYR A 86 -6.74 4.89 24.21
N PRO A 87 -6.10 4.36 25.28
CA PRO A 87 -6.36 3.07 25.94
C PRO A 87 -7.71 3.05 26.69
N TYR A 88 -8.30 1.87 26.85
CA TYR A 88 -9.57 1.75 27.57
C TYR A 88 -9.40 2.05 29.07
N PRO A 89 -10.27 2.85 29.70
CA PRO A 89 -10.20 3.11 31.13
C PRO A 89 -10.34 1.80 31.93
N PRO A 90 -9.46 1.54 32.92
CA PRO A 90 -9.43 0.26 33.64
C PRO A 90 -10.70 -0.05 34.46
N LEU A 91 -11.51 0.96 34.78
CA LEU A 91 -12.82 0.84 35.44
C LEU A 91 -13.94 1.47 34.58
N GLY A 92 -13.78 1.46 33.26
CA GLY A 92 -14.81 1.94 32.34
C GLY A 92 -16.06 1.06 32.33
N PRO A 93 -17.19 1.59 31.83
CA PRO A 93 -18.33 0.74 31.47
C PRO A 93 -17.91 -0.31 30.43
N PRO A 94 -18.71 -1.33 30.11
CA PRO A 94 -18.38 -2.20 28.99
C PRO A 94 -18.49 -1.40 27.66
N GLU A 95 -17.50 -1.53 26.77
CA GLU A 95 -17.42 -0.80 25.47
C GLU A 95 -18.70 -0.85 24.61
N GLY A 96 -19.53 -1.87 24.79
CA GLY A 96 -20.78 -2.02 24.05
C GLY A 96 -22.05 -1.55 24.75
N ALA A 97 -21.97 -0.95 25.94
CA ALA A 97 -23.14 -0.43 26.64
C ALA A 97 -23.55 0.97 26.15
N GLU A 98 -22.60 1.84 25.83
CA GLU A 98 -22.89 3.26 25.54
C GLU A 98 -23.73 3.47 24.26
N GLY A 99 -23.60 2.60 23.25
CA GLY A 99 -24.35 2.71 21.98
C GLY A 99 -25.51 1.71 21.81
N LYS A 100 -25.82 0.91 22.84
CA LYS A 100 -26.78 -0.20 22.68
C LYS A 100 -28.19 0.29 22.29
N ASP A 101 -28.60 1.45 22.80
CA ASP A 101 -29.94 1.99 22.60
C ASP A 101 -30.13 2.61 21.20
N THR A 102 -29.04 3.06 20.57
CA THR A 102 -29.03 3.61 19.21
C THR A 102 -28.83 2.53 18.15
N ALA A 103 -28.28 1.37 18.53
CA ALA A 103 -28.07 0.23 17.65
C ALA A 103 -29.39 -0.27 17.05
N LYS A 104 -29.38 -0.47 15.72
CA LYS A 104 -30.52 -1.04 14.97
C LYS A 104 -30.49 -2.57 14.90
N ASP A 105 -29.52 -3.19 15.56
CA ASP A 105 -29.29 -4.63 15.58
C ASP A 105 -30.32 -5.36 16.45
N VAL A 106 -30.64 -6.61 16.07
CA VAL A 106 -31.51 -7.45 16.90
C VAL A 106 -30.65 -8.15 17.94
N TRP A 107 -30.78 -7.73 19.19
CA TRP A 107 -30.07 -8.33 20.33
C TRP A 107 -30.78 -9.59 20.82
N GLY A 108 -30.04 -10.66 21.08
CA GLY A 108 -30.58 -11.95 21.54
C GLY A 108 -29.46 -12.98 21.76
N ILE A 109 -29.83 -14.26 21.90
CA ILE A 109 -28.84 -15.36 22.04
C ILE A 109 -27.95 -15.47 20.79
N GLN A 110 -28.50 -15.15 19.62
CA GLN A 110 -27.76 -14.95 18.37
C GLN A 110 -28.07 -13.55 17.83
N PRO A 111 -27.22 -12.55 18.13
CA PRO A 111 -27.43 -11.20 17.64
C PRO A 111 -27.31 -11.17 16.12
N ILE A 112 -28.26 -10.50 15.46
CA ILE A 112 -28.28 -10.37 14.01
C ILE A 112 -27.91 -8.92 13.66
N PRO A 113 -26.75 -8.70 13.03
CA PRO A 113 -26.37 -7.36 12.58
C PRO A 113 -27.31 -6.93 11.45
N LYS A 114 -27.82 -5.70 11.55
CA LYS A 114 -28.67 -5.07 10.52
C LYS A 114 -27.90 -4.10 9.63
N TYR A 115 -26.64 -3.81 9.95
CA TYR A 115 -25.77 -3.05 9.07
C TYR A 115 -25.34 -3.90 7.86
N HIS A 116 -25.13 -3.26 6.71
CA HIS A 116 -24.65 -3.95 5.51
C HIS A 116 -23.16 -4.28 5.62
N ARG A 117 -22.66 -5.17 4.75
CA ARG A 117 -21.24 -5.49 4.71
C ARG A 117 -20.45 -4.26 4.26
N LEU A 118 -19.68 -3.68 5.17
CA LEU A 118 -18.87 -2.48 4.90
C LEU A 118 -17.49 -2.86 4.39
N GLY A 119 -17.10 -2.25 3.26
CA GLY A 119 -15.72 -2.27 2.79
C GLY A 119 -14.90 -1.12 3.39
N PHE A 120 -13.57 -1.25 3.42
CA PHE A 120 -12.70 -0.20 3.94
C PHE A 120 -12.83 1.14 3.19
N ARG A 121 -12.89 1.10 1.86
CA ARG A 121 -13.08 2.30 1.01
C ARG A 121 -14.41 2.99 1.28
N GLU A 122 -15.44 2.21 1.60
CA GLU A 122 -16.74 2.75 1.97
C GLU A 122 -16.68 3.43 3.34
N LEU A 123 -15.98 2.83 4.31
CA LEU A 123 -15.76 3.43 5.62
C LEU A 123 -15.07 4.80 5.51
N VAL A 124 -14.02 4.90 4.68
CA VAL A 124 -13.33 6.18 4.39
C VAL A 124 -14.28 7.21 3.81
N ARG A 125 -15.08 6.81 2.81
CA ARG A 125 -16.07 7.69 2.19
C ARG A 125 -17.10 8.20 3.20
N ILE A 126 -17.64 7.32 4.06
CA ILE A 126 -18.61 7.71 5.10
C ILE A 126 -17.99 8.73 6.06
N HIS A 127 -16.73 8.53 6.44
CA HIS A 127 -15.99 9.46 7.29
C HIS A 127 -15.82 10.83 6.62
N ASP A 128 -15.32 10.87 5.37
CA ASP A 128 -15.10 12.12 4.64
C ASP A 128 -16.41 12.89 4.40
N GLU A 129 -17.48 12.17 4.01
CA GLU A 129 -18.81 12.77 3.85
C GLU A 129 -19.34 13.34 5.17
N ARG A 130 -19.08 12.68 6.30
CA ARG A 130 -19.46 13.16 7.64
C ARG A 130 -18.71 14.44 8.00
N LEU A 131 -17.39 14.47 7.80
CA LEU A 131 -16.58 15.67 8.02
C LEU A 131 -17.02 16.82 7.14
N ALA A 132 -17.34 16.55 5.87
CA ALA A 132 -17.86 17.55 4.94
C ALA A 132 -19.21 18.12 5.41
N ARG A 133 -20.13 17.26 5.91
CA ARG A 133 -21.41 17.71 6.49
C ARG A 133 -21.20 18.58 7.72
N GLN A 134 -20.28 18.21 8.61
CA GLN A 134 -19.97 18.99 9.81
C GLN A 134 -19.33 20.34 9.48
N ALA A 135 -18.42 20.38 8.49
CA ALA A 135 -17.80 21.61 8.04
C ALA A 135 -18.79 22.59 7.37
N GLN A 136 -19.86 22.07 6.77
CA GLN A 136 -20.92 22.87 6.13
C GLN A 136 -22.00 23.33 7.13
N GLN A 137 -22.09 22.73 8.32
CA GLN A 137 -23.00 23.20 9.36
C GLN A 137 -22.38 24.42 10.06
N PRO A 138 -22.96 25.64 9.92
CA PRO A 138 -22.48 26.78 10.68
C PRO A 138 -22.65 26.51 12.17
N ALA A 139 -21.68 26.93 12.98
CA ALA A 139 -21.53 26.67 14.42
C ALA A 139 -22.63 27.27 15.34
N GLY A 140 -23.89 27.32 14.90
CA GLY A 140 -24.99 27.99 15.60
C GLY A 140 -26.38 27.35 15.44
N ALA A 141 -26.54 26.20 14.78
CA ALA A 141 -27.83 25.53 14.69
C ALA A 141 -27.88 24.30 15.63
N ARG A 142 -27.98 24.55 16.94
CA ARG A 142 -28.52 23.57 17.89
C ARG A 142 -30.04 23.75 17.95
N PRO A 143 -30.87 22.70 17.79
CA PRO A 143 -32.20 22.71 18.38
C PRO A 143 -32.11 22.65 19.91
#